data_AF-T0YWN4-F1
#
_entry.id   AF-T0YWN4-F1
#
_cell.length_a   1.000
_cell.length_b   1.000
_cell.length_c   1.000
_cell.angle_alpha   90.00
_cell.angle_beta   90.00
_cell.angle_gamma   90.00
#
_symmetry.space_group_name_H-M   'P 1'
#
loop_
_entity.id
_entity.type
_entity.pdbx_description
1 polymer ?
#
loop_
_entity_poly.entity_id
_entity_poly.type
_entity_poly.pdbx_seq_one_letter_code
_entity_poly.pdbx_strand_id
1 'polypeptide(L)'
;RLLEEKFRGGGPWPWKETLVDPAAKPKVRDRFIGLTVGIATRLVEEGVATPEATDRGAIVGLRRGVGPFALLSDVGLAEGLRLVEAYARPWGDGFPISTELRRRAARGETCWELRRVRTERRGSVVWVLLDRPEVLNSLNTELLTQIETTFGTLAQEPDVRCVVLAGSGPVFAAGADIAEMEAKS
;
A
#
# COMPACT_ATOMS: atom_id res chain seq x y z
N ARG A 1 -28.44 0.13 11.47
CA ARG A 1 -29.54 -0.85 11.47
C ARG A 1 -29.08 -2.31 11.60
N LEU A 2 -28.52 -2.98 10.58
CA LEU A 2 -28.13 -4.40 10.67
C LEU A 2 -27.13 -4.70 11.81
N LEU A 3 -26.11 -3.86 11.99
CA LEU A 3 -25.13 -4.02 13.08
C LEU A 3 -25.77 -3.82 14.46
N GLU A 4 -26.70 -2.88 14.59
CA GLU A 4 -27.41 -2.59 15.85
C GLU A 4 -28.37 -3.72 16.21
N GLU A 5 -29.13 -4.22 15.23
CA GLU A 5 -29.99 -5.40 15.38
C GLU A 5 -29.16 -6.60 15.80
N LYS A 6 -27.97 -6.79 15.19
CA LYS A 6 -27.06 -7.87 15.55
C LYS A 6 -26.49 -7.72 16.96
N PHE A 7 -26.05 -6.52 17.32
CA PHE A 7 -25.53 -6.21 18.64
C PHE A 7 -26.56 -6.50 19.73
N ARG A 8 -27.81 -6.05 19.53
CA ARG A 8 -28.93 -6.33 20.46
C ARG A 8 -29.26 -7.82 20.55
N GLY A 9 -29.09 -8.57 19.46
CA GLY A 9 -29.38 -10.00 19.40
C GLY A 9 -28.35 -10.91 20.09
N GLY A 10 -27.19 -10.41 20.53
CA GLY A 10 -26.27 -11.12 21.43
C GLY A 10 -25.55 -12.37 20.90
N GLY A 11 -25.75 -12.76 19.63
CA GLY A 11 -25.18 -13.98 19.03
C GLY A 11 -24.22 -13.73 17.86
N PRO A 12 -23.40 -14.72 17.45
CA PRO A 12 -22.47 -14.62 16.33
C PRO A 12 -23.19 -14.48 14.97
N TRP A 13 -22.57 -13.83 13.99
CA TRP A 13 -23.13 -13.72 12.63
C TRP A 13 -23.40 -15.12 12.03
N PRO A 14 -24.57 -15.38 11.42
CA PRO A 14 -24.91 -16.68 10.84
C PRO A 14 -24.29 -16.84 9.44
N TRP A 15 -22.97 -16.75 9.34
CA TRP A 15 -22.24 -16.73 8.05
C TRP A 15 -22.21 -18.08 7.32
N LYS A 16 -22.49 -19.20 8.00
CA LYS A 16 -22.49 -20.55 7.39
C LYS A 16 -23.76 -20.86 6.60
N GLU A 17 -24.85 -20.15 6.88
CA GLU A 17 -26.18 -20.42 6.31
C GLU A 17 -26.56 -19.42 5.22
N THR A 18 -25.69 -18.45 4.93
CA THR A 18 -26.00 -17.37 3.98
C THR A 18 -25.61 -17.77 2.56
N LEU A 19 -26.60 -17.85 1.67
CA LEU A 19 -26.37 -17.91 0.22
C LEU A 19 -25.68 -16.61 -0.23
N VAL A 20 -24.44 -16.74 -0.71
CA VAL A 20 -23.71 -15.63 -1.34
C VAL A 20 -24.29 -15.44 -2.73
N ASP A 21 -24.94 -14.30 -2.99
CA ASP A 21 -25.33 -13.90 -4.34
C ASP A 21 -24.07 -13.58 -5.17
N PRO A 22 -23.72 -14.37 -6.20
CA PRO A 22 -22.56 -14.10 -7.04
C PRO A 22 -22.63 -12.75 -7.75
N ALA A 23 -23.84 -12.25 -8.05
CA ALA A 23 -24.04 -10.96 -8.70
C ALA A 23 -23.72 -9.77 -7.78
N ALA A 24 -23.65 -9.98 -6.46
CA ALA A 24 -23.25 -8.96 -5.49
C ALA A 24 -21.73 -8.76 -5.43
N LYS A 25 -20.92 -9.73 -5.88
CA LYS A 25 -19.46 -9.71 -5.75
C LYS A 25 -18.80 -8.42 -6.31
N PRO A 26 -19.15 -7.92 -7.51
CA PRO A 26 -18.56 -6.68 -8.02
C PRO A 26 -18.91 -5.46 -7.16
N LYS A 27 -20.16 -5.36 -6.71
CA LYS A 27 -20.61 -4.24 -5.85
C LYS A 27 -19.89 -4.22 -4.51
N VAL A 28 -19.66 -5.40 -3.91
CA VAL A 28 -18.91 -5.55 -2.66
C VAL A 28 -17.45 -5.17 -2.87
N ARG A 29 -16.83 -5.70 -3.93
CA ARG A 29 -15.44 -5.39 -4.30
C ARG A 29 -15.24 -3.88 -4.47
N ASP A 30 -16.06 -3.24 -5.28
CA ASP A 30 -15.92 -1.82 -5.61
C ASP A 30 -16.05 -0.93 -4.37
N ARG A 31 -17.02 -1.21 -3.50
CA ARG A 31 -17.16 -0.51 -2.22
C ARG A 31 -15.98 -0.72 -1.29
N PHE A 32 -15.46 -1.95 -1.24
CA PHE A 32 -14.32 -2.28 -0.39
C PHE A 32 -13.05 -1.58 -0.84
N ILE A 33 -12.79 -1.52 -2.15
CA ILE A 33 -11.67 -0.77 -2.73
C ILE A 33 -11.86 0.72 -2.47
N GLY A 34 -13.03 1.30 -2.80
CA GLY A 34 -13.30 2.73 -2.60
C GLY A 34 -13.13 3.18 -1.15
N LEU A 35 -13.63 2.39 -0.19
CA LEU A 35 -13.40 2.65 1.24
C LEU A 35 -11.92 2.56 1.63
N THR A 36 -11.25 1.47 1.23
CA THR A 36 -9.86 1.19 1.61
C THR A 36 -8.93 2.27 1.08
N VAL A 37 -9.03 2.59 -0.22
CA VAL A 37 -8.22 3.63 -0.87
C VAL A 37 -8.55 5.01 -0.33
N GLY A 38 -9.84 5.31 -0.14
CA GLY A 38 -10.29 6.61 0.35
C GLY A 38 -9.72 6.94 1.73
N ILE A 39 -9.81 6.00 2.68
CA ILE A 39 -9.22 6.18 4.01
C ILE A 39 -7.69 6.24 3.94
N ALA A 40 -7.05 5.29 3.24
CA ALA A 40 -5.60 5.20 3.22
C ALA A 40 -4.94 6.45 2.62
N THR A 41 -5.47 6.96 1.51
CA THR A 41 -4.95 8.18 0.87
C THR A 41 -5.15 9.42 1.74
N ARG A 42 -6.25 9.49 2.49
CA ARG A 42 -6.47 10.57 3.47
C ARG A 42 -5.54 10.50 4.67
N LEU A 43 -5.26 9.31 5.21
CA LEU A 43 -4.27 9.14 6.28
C LEU A 43 -2.89 9.68 5.87
N VAL A 44 -2.48 9.40 4.63
CA VAL A 44 -1.20 9.90 4.09
C VAL A 44 -1.25 11.41 3.85
N GLU A 45 -2.33 11.92 3.26
CA GLU A 45 -2.49 13.36 2.99
C GLU A 45 -2.53 14.21 4.27
N GLU A 46 -3.08 13.67 5.35
CA GLU A 46 -3.12 14.31 6.67
C GLU A 46 -1.78 14.18 7.44
N GLY A 47 -0.80 13.47 6.87
CA GLY A 47 0.51 13.25 7.50
C GLY A 47 0.49 12.26 8.66
N VAL A 48 -0.55 11.42 8.78
CA VAL A 48 -0.68 10.42 9.85
C VAL A 48 0.31 9.27 9.67
N ALA A 49 0.54 8.85 8.43
CA ALA A 49 1.47 7.77 8.09
C ALA A 49 2.03 7.96 6.67
N THR A 50 3.10 7.24 6.32
CA THR A 50 3.55 7.13 4.92
C THR A 50 2.73 6.06 4.18
N PRO A 51 2.73 6.06 2.82
CA PRO A 51 2.13 4.98 2.04
C PRO A 51 2.64 3.59 2.44
N GLU A 52 3.94 3.45 2.62
CA GLU A 52 4.60 2.19 2.98
C GLU A 52 4.19 1.72 4.37
N ALA A 53 4.15 2.65 5.34
CA ALA A 53 3.70 2.34 6.69
C ALA A 53 2.21 1.96 6.71
N THR A 54 1.39 2.60 5.88
CA THR A 54 -0.04 2.30 5.74
C THR A 54 -0.26 0.90 5.15
N ASP A 55 0.49 0.56 4.09
CA ASP A 55 0.47 -0.77 3.48
C ASP A 55 0.93 -1.84 4.46
N ARG A 56 2.07 -1.63 5.12
CA ARG A 56 2.60 -2.54 6.13
C ARG A 56 1.64 -2.74 7.29
N GLY A 57 1.05 -1.67 7.80
CA GLY A 57 0.06 -1.71 8.87
C GLY A 57 -1.18 -2.52 8.48
N ALA A 58 -1.63 -2.39 7.24
CA ALA A 58 -2.74 -3.19 6.72
C ALA A 58 -2.37 -4.67 6.53
N ILE A 59 -1.19 -4.97 6.02
CA ILE A 59 -0.71 -6.35 5.81
C ILE A 59 -0.51 -7.07 7.14
N VAL A 60 0.28 -6.47 8.05
CA VAL A 60 0.64 -7.10 9.32
C VAL A 60 -0.51 -7.04 10.32
N GLY A 61 -1.15 -5.87 10.47
CA GLY A 61 -2.18 -5.63 11.46
C GLY A 61 -3.55 -6.19 11.07
N LEU A 62 -3.96 -5.98 9.82
CA LEU A 62 -5.28 -6.43 9.32
C LEU A 62 -5.21 -7.77 8.57
N ARG A 63 -4.02 -8.39 8.50
CA ARG A 63 -3.77 -9.67 7.81
C ARG A 63 -4.26 -9.69 6.37
N ARG A 64 -4.06 -8.58 5.67
CA ARG A 64 -4.41 -8.45 4.25
C ARG A 64 -3.26 -9.00 3.39
N GLY A 65 -3.61 -9.65 2.28
CA GLY A 65 -2.61 -10.08 1.30
C GLY A 65 -1.93 -8.92 0.56
N VAL A 66 -2.61 -7.77 0.43
CA VAL A 66 -2.10 -6.58 -0.24
C VAL A 66 -2.48 -5.31 0.55
N GLY A 67 -1.55 -4.36 0.59
CA GLY A 67 -1.74 -3.05 1.20
C GLY A 67 -2.61 -2.11 0.35
N PRO A 68 -3.22 -1.07 0.93
CA PRO A 68 -4.07 -0.11 0.21
C PRO A 68 -3.43 0.57 -1.00
N PHE A 69 -2.16 0.95 -0.93
CA PHE A 69 -1.44 1.65 -2.00
C PHE A 69 -0.95 0.69 -3.08
N ALA A 70 -0.46 -0.49 -2.71
CA ALA A 70 -0.22 -1.57 -3.68
C ALA A 70 -1.52 -1.94 -4.41
N LEU A 71 -2.63 -2.09 -3.70
CA LEU A 71 -3.96 -2.31 -4.29
C LEU A 71 -4.39 -1.17 -5.21
N LEU A 72 -4.14 0.08 -4.83
CA LEU A 72 -4.44 1.25 -5.65
C LEU A 72 -3.62 1.23 -6.95
N SER A 73 -2.34 0.85 -6.88
CA SER A 73 -1.48 0.69 -8.05
C SER A 73 -1.95 -0.43 -8.97
N ASP A 74 -2.38 -1.57 -8.43
CA ASP A 74 -2.90 -2.70 -9.20
C ASP A 74 -4.19 -2.34 -9.96
N VAL A 75 -5.05 -1.54 -9.33
CA VAL A 75 -6.32 -1.09 -9.92
C VAL A 75 -6.12 0.11 -10.86
N GLY A 76 -5.11 0.93 -10.60
CA GLY A 76 -4.83 2.18 -11.29
C GLY A 76 -5.44 3.39 -10.58
N LEU A 77 -4.72 4.51 -10.57
CA LEU A 77 -5.11 5.71 -9.80
C LEU A 77 -6.43 6.34 -10.26
N ALA A 78 -6.67 6.40 -11.57
CA ALA A 78 -7.90 6.95 -12.12
C ALA A 78 -9.13 6.10 -11.72
N GLU A 79 -9.01 4.78 -11.82
CA GLU A 79 -10.08 3.87 -11.41
C GLU A 79 -10.25 3.84 -9.89
N GLY A 80 -9.14 3.86 -9.13
CA GLY A 80 -9.15 4.02 -7.69
C GLY A 80 -9.90 5.28 -7.25
N LEU A 81 -9.61 6.43 -7.86
CA LEU A 81 -10.34 7.68 -7.60
C LEU A 81 -11.83 7.55 -7.92
N ARG A 82 -12.18 6.98 -9.08
CA ARG A 82 -13.59 6.74 -9.46
C ARG A 82 -14.33 5.89 -8.42
N LEU A 83 -13.68 4.86 -7.89
CA LEU A 83 -14.23 3.99 -6.85
C LEU A 83 -14.38 4.72 -5.51
N VAL A 84 -13.42 5.55 -5.12
CA VAL A 84 -13.53 6.41 -3.94
C VAL A 84 -14.70 7.39 -4.08
N GLU A 85 -14.83 8.07 -5.22
CA GLU A 85 -15.93 9.00 -5.49
C GLU A 85 -17.30 8.30 -5.48
N ALA A 86 -17.38 7.10 -6.06
CA ALA A 86 -18.58 6.28 -6.03
C ALA A 86 -18.95 5.85 -4.60
N TYR A 87 -17.95 5.50 -3.78
CA TYR A 87 -18.15 5.18 -2.37
C TYR A 87 -18.58 6.39 -1.54
N ALA A 88 -17.98 7.55 -1.80
CA ALA A 88 -18.22 8.80 -1.06
C ALA A 88 -19.59 9.42 -1.37
N ARG A 89 -20.11 9.25 -2.59
CA ARG A 89 -21.35 9.90 -3.08
C ARG A 89 -22.54 9.84 -2.12
N PRO A 90 -22.90 8.72 -1.48
CA PRO A 90 -24.02 8.66 -0.55
C PRO A 90 -23.81 9.45 0.75
N TRP A 91 -22.57 9.82 1.07
CA TRP A 91 -22.18 10.48 2.31
C TRP A 91 -22.01 12.00 2.16
N GLY A 92 -22.09 12.53 0.94
CA GLY A 92 -21.82 13.94 0.67
C GLY A 92 -20.42 14.35 1.18
N ASP A 93 -20.36 15.44 1.94
CA ASP A 93 -19.13 15.94 2.55
C ASP A 93 -18.64 15.09 3.74
N GLY A 94 -19.40 14.07 4.16
CA GLY A 94 -19.06 13.20 5.29
C GLY A 94 -17.95 12.19 5.01
N PHE A 95 -17.50 12.05 3.76
CA PHE A 95 -16.36 11.21 3.40
C PHE A 95 -15.33 12.01 2.59
N PRO A 96 -14.20 12.43 3.20
CA PRO A 96 -13.21 13.23 2.50
C PRO A 96 -12.49 12.40 1.43
N ILE A 97 -12.25 13.01 0.28
CA ILE A 97 -11.50 12.41 -0.83
C ILE A 97 -10.16 13.13 -0.94
N SER A 98 -9.07 12.37 -0.97
CA SER A 98 -7.71 12.90 -1.06
C SER A 98 -7.55 13.82 -2.28
N THR A 99 -7.05 15.02 -2.02
CA THR A 99 -6.67 16.00 -3.04
C THR A 99 -5.47 15.52 -3.84
N GLU A 100 -4.52 14.85 -3.19
CA GLU A 100 -3.34 14.28 -3.82
C GLU A 100 -3.71 13.14 -4.77
N LEU A 101 -4.61 12.24 -4.37
CA LEU A 101 -5.12 11.20 -5.29
C LEU A 101 -5.75 11.83 -6.54
N ARG A 102 -6.57 12.88 -6.38
CA ARG A 102 -7.14 13.62 -7.51
C ARG A 102 -6.06 14.23 -8.41
N ARG A 103 -5.05 14.87 -7.82
CA ARG A 103 -3.95 15.50 -8.56
C ARG A 103 -3.16 14.48 -9.36
N ARG A 104 -2.77 13.37 -8.74
CA ARG A 104 -2.01 12.30 -9.39
C ARG A 104 -2.79 11.66 -10.53
N ALA A 105 -4.06 11.32 -10.30
CA ALA A 105 -4.93 10.82 -11.35
C ALA A 105 -5.09 11.81 -12.51
N ALA A 106 -5.23 13.11 -12.22
CA ALA A 106 -5.30 14.16 -13.24
C ALA A 106 -3.98 14.35 -14.03
N ARG A 107 -2.82 14.03 -13.43
CA ARG A 107 -1.54 13.96 -14.13
C ARG A 107 -1.36 12.71 -15.00
N GLY A 108 -2.32 11.78 -14.97
CA GLY A 108 -2.22 10.53 -15.71
C GLY A 108 -1.25 9.53 -15.08
N GLU A 109 -0.89 9.70 -13.80
CA GLU A 109 -0.15 8.65 -13.09
C GLU A 109 -0.99 7.38 -13.01
N THR A 110 -0.37 6.24 -13.29
CA THR A 110 -1.05 4.94 -13.30
C THR A 110 -0.83 4.16 -12.01
N CYS A 111 0.29 4.38 -11.32
CA CYS A 111 0.62 3.72 -10.06
C CYS A 111 1.04 4.72 -8.98
N TRP A 112 0.90 4.30 -7.73
CA TRP A 112 1.49 4.97 -6.59
C TRP A 112 2.82 4.30 -6.28
N GLU A 113 3.92 4.95 -6.66
CA GLU A 113 5.27 4.41 -6.42
C GLU A 113 5.55 4.32 -4.91
N LEU A 114 5.87 3.12 -4.44
CA LEU A 114 6.18 2.85 -3.03
C LEU A 114 7.69 2.87 -2.84
N ARG A 115 8.16 3.54 -1.80
CA ARG A 115 9.57 3.53 -1.45
C ARG A 115 9.95 2.18 -0.84
N ARG A 116 10.73 1.39 -1.56
CA ARG A 116 11.28 0.10 -1.13
C ARG A 116 12.72 0.22 -0.64
N VAL A 117 13.38 1.36 -0.87
CA VAL A 117 14.72 1.67 -0.37
C VAL A 117 14.70 2.96 0.45
N ARG A 118 15.19 2.91 1.70
CA ARG A 118 15.39 4.10 2.55
C ARG A 118 16.87 4.41 2.66
N THR A 119 17.24 5.69 2.71
CA THR A 119 18.61 6.12 2.96
C THR A 119 18.73 6.84 4.30
N GLU A 120 19.82 6.60 5.02
CA GLU A 120 20.18 7.31 6.26
C GLU A 120 21.65 7.76 6.17
N ARG A 121 21.88 9.08 6.12
CA ARG A 121 23.24 9.64 6.07
C ARG A 121 23.80 9.83 7.48
N ARG A 122 25.02 9.34 7.69
CA ARG A 122 25.79 9.42 8.94
C ARG A 122 27.18 9.95 8.62
N GLY A 123 27.29 11.28 8.55
CA GLY A 123 28.50 11.96 8.06
C GLY A 123 28.75 11.64 6.59
N SER A 124 29.91 11.05 6.30
CA SER A 124 30.30 10.60 4.95
C SER A 124 29.90 9.15 4.63
N VAL A 125 29.23 8.47 5.56
CA VAL A 125 28.70 7.12 5.36
C VAL A 125 27.20 7.20 5.11
N VAL A 126 26.70 6.56 4.04
CA VAL A 126 25.27 6.47 3.76
C VAL A 126 24.80 5.03 3.94
N TRP A 127 23.78 4.82 4.77
CA TRP A 127 23.11 3.55 4.92
C TRP A 127 21.97 3.47 3.91
N VAL A 128 21.98 2.45 3.06
CA VAL A 128 20.92 2.11 2.11
C VAL A 128 20.20 0.89 2.69
N LEU A 129 18.94 1.08 3.04
CA LEU A 129 18.10 0.11 3.75
C LEU A 129 17.06 -0.47 2.79
N LEU A 130 17.03 -1.79 2.65
CA LEU A 130 15.92 -2.50 2.02
C LEU A 130 14.70 -2.41 2.95
N ASP A 131 13.62 -1.76 2.51
CA ASP A 131 12.47 -1.39 3.36
C ASP A 131 11.20 -2.16 3.00
N ARG A 132 11.29 -3.50 2.92
CA ARG A 132 10.17 -4.44 2.76
C ARG A 132 10.15 -5.50 3.88
N PRO A 133 10.22 -5.11 5.16
CA PRO A 133 10.41 -6.07 6.26
C PRO A 133 9.24 -7.05 6.41
N GLU A 134 8.03 -6.66 5.98
CA GLU A 134 6.83 -7.50 5.99
C GLU A 134 6.95 -8.76 5.12
N VAL A 135 7.85 -8.76 4.13
CA VAL A 135 8.18 -9.91 3.29
C VAL A 135 9.67 -10.26 3.39
N LEU A 136 10.27 -9.98 4.56
CA LEU A 136 11.67 -10.30 4.87
C LEU A 136 12.67 -9.71 3.86
N ASN A 137 12.37 -8.53 3.32
CA ASN A 137 13.16 -7.86 2.30
C ASN A 137 13.46 -8.77 1.08
N SER A 138 12.48 -9.56 0.65
CA SER A 138 12.57 -10.32 -0.61
C SER A 138 12.90 -9.38 -1.77
N LEU A 139 13.72 -9.86 -2.69
CA LEU A 139 14.21 -9.10 -3.84
C LEU A 139 13.20 -9.23 -4.98
N ASN A 140 12.52 -8.14 -5.28
CA ASN A 140 11.65 -8.01 -6.46
C ASN A 140 12.20 -6.96 -7.44
N THR A 141 11.64 -6.90 -8.64
CA THR A 141 12.08 -5.93 -9.67
C THR A 141 12.05 -4.49 -9.17
N GLU A 142 10.98 -4.07 -8.48
CA GLU A 142 10.82 -2.71 -7.94
C GLU A 142 11.96 -2.35 -6.97
N LEU A 143 12.27 -3.24 -6.02
CA LEU A 143 13.33 -3.04 -5.04
C LEU A 143 14.70 -2.97 -5.72
N LEU A 144 14.99 -3.87 -6.67
CA LEU A 144 16.26 -3.88 -7.41
C LEU A 144 16.45 -2.59 -8.21
N THR A 145 15.42 -2.10 -8.90
CA THR A 145 15.45 -0.83 -9.63
C THR A 145 15.73 0.35 -8.70
N GLN A 146 15.11 0.39 -7.52
CA GLN A 146 15.34 1.45 -6.54
C GLN A 146 16.73 1.38 -5.92
N ILE A 147 17.28 0.18 -5.71
CA ILE A 147 18.67 -0.01 -5.28
C ILE A 147 19.63 0.57 -6.33
N GLU A 148 19.46 0.19 -7.61
CA GLU A 148 20.28 0.67 -8.71
C GLU A 148 20.23 2.20 -8.82
N THR A 149 19.02 2.78 -8.80
CA THR A 149 18.82 4.23 -8.82
C THR A 149 19.51 4.91 -7.64
N THR A 150 19.35 4.36 -6.43
CA THR A 150 19.94 4.93 -5.21
C THR A 150 21.46 4.92 -5.27
N PHE A 151 22.07 3.80 -5.68
CA PHE A 151 23.52 3.73 -5.84
C PHE A 151 24.03 4.65 -6.95
N GLY A 152 23.31 4.76 -8.05
CA GLY A 152 23.61 5.68 -9.14
C GLY A 152 23.65 7.13 -8.66
N THR A 153 22.68 7.55 -7.84
CA THR A 153 22.67 8.88 -7.21
C THR A 153 23.85 9.06 -6.25
N LEU A 154 24.08 8.11 -5.33
CA LEU A 154 25.14 8.21 -4.34
C LEU A 154 26.54 8.21 -4.96
N ALA A 155 26.74 7.56 -6.09
CA ALA A 155 28.00 7.57 -6.82
C ALA A 155 28.39 8.96 -7.35
N GLN A 156 27.42 9.87 -7.50
CA GLN A 156 27.66 11.25 -7.94
C GLN A 156 27.89 12.22 -6.77
N GLU A 157 27.78 11.75 -5.52
CA GLU A 157 27.97 12.59 -4.34
C GLU A 157 29.43 12.55 -3.85
N PRO A 158 30.22 13.63 -4.01
CA PRO A 158 31.64 13.63 -3.64
C PRO A 158 31.89 13.47 -2.14
N ASP A 159 30.90 13.83 -1.31
CA ASP A 159 30.98 13.72 0.14
C ASP A 159 30.68 12.30 0.67
N VAL A 160 30.20 11.39 -0.20
CA VAL A 160 29.96 9.98 0.17
C VAL A 160 31.27 9.21 0.04
N ARG A 161 31.73 8.64 1.16
CA ARG A 161 32.98 7.87 1.25
C ARG A 161 32.74 6.37 1.42
N CYS A 162 31.56 6.00 1.89
CA CYS A 162 31.18 4.61 2.12
C CYS A 162 29.66 4.48 2.03
N VAL A 163 29.19 3.39 1.42
CA VAL A 163 27.79 2.99 1.44
C VAL A 163 27.64 1.66 2.17
N VAL A 164 26.73 1.60 3.12
CA VAL A 164 26.34 0.37 3.82
C VAL A 164 25.00 -0.08 3.28
N LEU A 165 24.95 -1.23 2.62
CA LEU A 165 23.69 -1.86 2.24
C LEU A 165 23.22 -2.78 3.37
N ALA A 166 22.03 -2.53 3.90
CA ALA A 166 21.46 -3.31 5.00
C ALA A 166 19.94 -3.51 4.79
N GLY A 167 19.33 -4.42 5.55
CA GLY A 167 17.89 -4.62 5.56
C GLY A 167 17.25 -3.88 6.71
N SER A 168 16.05 -3.36 6.50
CA SER A 168 15.19 -2.91 7.59
C SER A 168 14.63 -4.11 8.35
N GLY A 169 14.40 -3.94 9.65
CA GLY A 169 13.85 -5.01 10.47
C GLY A 169 14.89 -6.11 10.78
N PRO A 170 14.44 -7.38 10.96
CA PRO A 170 15.26 -8.41 11.57
C PRO A 170 16.28 -9.09 10.63
N VAL A 171 16.14 -8.91 9.31
CA VAL A 171 16.93 -9.63 8.31
C VAL A 171 17.42 -8.71 7.20
N PHE A 172 18.55 -9.06 6.57
CA PHE A 172 19.07 -8.35 5.41
C PHE A 172 18.14 -8.50 4.20
N ALA A 173 18.03 -9.72 3.64
CA ALA A 173 17.14 -10.11 2.55
C ALA A 173 16.91 -11.63 2.57
N ALA A 174 15.70 -12.07 2.30
CA ALA A 174 15.34 -13.50 2.25
C ALA A 174 15.68 -14.21 0.92
N GLY A 175 16.14 -13.47 -0.09
CA GLY A 175 16.38 -13.99 -1.44
C GLY A 175 15.34 -13.49 -2.45
N ALA A 176 15.12 -14.23 -3.54
CA ALA A 176 14.18 -13.84 -4.60
C ALA A 176 12.72 -13.83 -4.10
N ASP A 177 11.91 -12.91 -4.65
CA ASP A 177 10.49 -12.81 -4.32
C ASP A 177 9.68 -13.90 -5.03
N ILE A 178 9.25 -14.91 -4.27
CA ILE A 178 8.50 -16.07 -4.79
C ILE A 178 7.20 -15.63 -5.45
N ALA A 179 6.49 -14.64 -4.88
CA ALA A 179 5.22 -14.18 -5.42
C ALA A 179 5.41 -13.50 -6.79
N GLU A 180 6.52 -12.77 -6.98
CA GLU A 180 6.88 -12.22 -8.28
C GLU A 180 7.27 -13.31 -9.29
N MET A 181 7.96 -14.36 -8.85
CA MET A 181 8.32 -15.49 -9.70
C MET A 181 7.08 -16.27 -10.19
N GLU A 182 6.09 -16.48 -9.32
CA GLU A 182 4.81 -17.10 -9.69
C GLU A 182 4.04 -16.28 -10.71
N ALA A 183 4.01 -14.95 -10.57
CA ALA A 183 3.32 -14.07 -11.51
C ALA A 183 3.97 -13.99 -12.90
N LYS A 184 5.26 -14.35 -13.02
CA LYS A 184 6.03 -14.36 -14.29
C LYS A 184 6.09 -15.73 -14.97
N SER A 185 5.53 -16.77 -14.34
CA SER A 185 5.52 -18.16 -14.84
C SER A 185 4.19 -18.47 -15.54
#